data_AF-A0A7J0FT13-F1
#
_entry.id   AF-A0A7J0FT13-F1
#
_cell.length_a   1.000
_cell.length_b   1.000
_cell.length_c   1.000
_cell.angle_alpha   90.00
_cell.angle_beta   90.00
_cell.angle_gamma   90.00
#
_symmetry.space_group_name_H-M   'P 1'
#
loop_
_entity.id
_entity.type
_entity.pdbx_description
1 polymer ?
#
loop_
_entity_poly.entity_id
_entity_poly.type
_entity_poly.pdbx_seq_one_letter_code
_entity_poly.pdbx_strand_id
1 'polypeptide(L)'
;MVFWVFGYGSLVWNPGFEYDEKVVGFIKDYKRIFDLGKSCIDHRGTPENPARTCTLERNEGAVCEGDTTQPAITGVMAFTSTPDKETNKYYLGPAPLEDMARQIATACGPCGNNRDYVFMLEKAMHDIGHEDDMVIELANEVRKVLGIFVMIPLGKKLVRPSYMPLKPNIQLRQLHSLQEAVAMDS
;
A
#
# COMPACT_ATOMS: atom_id res chain seq x y z
N MET A 1 -11.98 -22.41 8.87
CA MET A 1 -10.80 -21.59 9.24
C MET A 1 -11.02 -20.24 8.58
N VAL A 2 -10.84 -19.13 9.29
CA VAL A 2 -11.05 -17.78 8.74
C VAL A 2 -9.68 -17.12 8.65
N PHE A 3 -9.36 -16.55 7.49
CA PHE A 3 -8.14 -15.80 7.25
C PHE A 3 -8.48 -14.37 6.87
N TRP A 4 -7.68 -13.43 7.35
CA TRP A 4 -7.77 -12.03 6.97
C TRP A 4 -6.52 -11.66 6.18
N VAL A 5 -6.71 -11.01 5.04
CA VAL A 5 -5.62 -10.49 4.21
C VAL A 5 -5.60 -8.97 4.34
N PHE A 6 -4.47 -8.40 4.74
CA PHE A 6 -4.29 -6.96 4.81
C PHE A 6 -3.88 -6.41 3.45
N GLY A 7 -4.81 -5.70 2.79
CA GLY A 7 -4.57 -5.04 1.52
C GLY A 7 -3.91 -3.68 1.70
N TYR A 8 -2.62 -3.57 1.39
CA TYR A 8 -1.87 -2.31 1.43
C TYR A 8 -1.40 -1.83 0.05
N GLY A 9 -1.76 -2.52 -1.04
CA GLY A 9 -1.32 -2.17 -2.40
C GLY A 9 -2.48 -2.31 -3.39
N SER A 10 -2.24 -3.02 -4.49
CA SER A 10 -3.28 -3.33 -5.48
C SER A 10 -4.51 -4.02 -4.90
N LEU A 11 -4.33 -4.81 -3.84
CA LEU A 11 -5.41 -5.49 -3.13
C LEU A 11 -6.51 -4.54 -2.60
N VAL A 12 -6.23 -3.24 -2.44
CA VAL A 12 -7.24 -2.27 -1.99
C VAL A 12 -8.37 -2.14 -3.03
N TRP A 13 -8.05 -2.18 -4.33
CA TRP A 13 -9.01 -2.05 -5.44
C TRP A 13 -9.17 -3.30 -6.31
N ASN A 14 -8.15 -4.15 -6.36
CA ASN A 14 -8.12 -5.37 -7.16
C ASN A 14 -7.57 -6.54 -6.32
N PRO A 15 -8.42 -7.19 -5.49
CA PRO A 15 -8.01 -8.31 -4.65
C PRO A 15 -7.50 -9.52 -5.43
N GLY A 16 -8.08 -9.80 -6.60
CA GLY A 16 -7.70 -10.96 -7.42
C GLY A 16 -8.15 -12.31 -6.85
N PHE A 17 -8.99 -12.33 -5.80
CA PHE A 17 -9.58 -13.52 -5.20
C PHE A 17 -10.97 -13.19 -4.63
N GLU A 18 -11.79 -14.21 -4.43
CA GLU A 18 -13.10 -14.09 -3.77
C GLU A 18 -12.94 -13.94 -2.25
N TYR A 19 -13.78 -13.11 -1.63
CA TYR A 19 -13.79 -12.87 -0.19
C TYR A 19 -15.21 -12.65 0.32
N ASP A 20 -15.47 -13.06 1.56
CA ASP A 20 -16.79 -12.92 2.19
C ASP A 20 -16.99 -11.54 2.83
N GLU A 21 -15.92 -10.94 3.36
CA GLU A 21 -15.97 -9.68 4.10
C GLU A 21 -14.76 -8.77 3.82
N LYS A 22 -15.00 -7.45 3.78
CA LYS A 22 -13.97 -6.41 3.70
C LYS A 22 -14.18 -5.40 4.83
N VAL A 23 -13.11 -5.12 5.57
CA VAL A 23 -13.09 -4.14 6.67
C VAL A 23 -11.99 -3.13 6.40
N VAL A 24 -12.31 -1.84 6.54
CA VAL A 24 -11.33 -0.75 6.45
C VAL A 24 -10.64 -0.60 7.80
N GLY A 25 -9.31 -0.55 7.79
CA GLY A 25 -8.49 -0.40 8.99
C GLY A 25 -7.04 -0.13 8.63
N PHE A 26 -6.19 -0.14 9.65
CA PHE A 26 -4.74 0.09 9.53
C PHE A 26 -3.98 -1.05 10.21
N ILE A 27 -2.70 -1.19 9.86
CA ILE A 27 -1.77 -2.08 10.53
C ILE A 27 -0.82 -1.25 11.40
N LYS A 28 -0.45 -1.77 12.57
CA LYS A 28 0.52 -1.12 13.47
C LYS A 28 1.93 -1.54 13.13
N ASP A 29 2.89 -0.67 13.44
CA ASP A 29 4.33 -0.93 13.33
C ASP A 29 4.84 -1.16 11.90
N TYR A 30 4.06 -0.75 10.89
CA TYR A 30 4.48 -0.76 9.49
C TYR A 30 4.15 0.56 8.81
N LYS A 31 5.02 0.97 7.90
CA LYS A 31 4.82 2.08 6.98
C LYS A 31 4.76 1.55 5.55
N ARG A 32 3.86 2.13 4.76
CA ARG A 32 3.89 1.96 3.30
C ARG A 32 5.06 2.75 2.73
N ILE A 33 5.91 2.10 1.95
CA ILE A 33 7.03 2.72 1.24
C ILE A 33 7.00 2.30 -0.23
N PHE A 34 7.63 3.06 -1.12
CA PHE A 34 7.63 2.78 -2.56
C PHE A 34 8.96 2.22 -3.03
N ASP A 35 9.57 1.27 -2.33
CA ASP A 35 10.96 0.86 -2.59
C ASP A 35 11.12 -0.45 -3.38
N LEU A 36 10.04 -0.99 -3.93
CA LEU A 36 10.08 -2.21 -4.75
C LEU A 36 9.97 -1.93 -6.24
N GLY A 37 10.94 -2.43 -7.00
CA GLY A 37 10.93 -2.51 -8.44
C GLY A 37 10.56 -3.89 -8.94
N LYS A 38 9.35 -4.04 -9.49
CA LYS A 38 8.88 -5.34 -9.97
C LYS A 38 9.52 -5.71 -11.32
N SER A 39 10.13 -6.89 -11.40
CA SER A 39 10.69 -7.42 -12.65
C SER A 39 10.32 -8.87 -13.09
N CYS A 40 9.14 -9.41 -12.77
CA CYS A 40 8.66 -10.59 -13.54
C CYS A 40 7.14 -10.79 -13.73
N ILE A 41 6.25 -10.30 -12.84
CA ILE A 41 4.83 -10.75 -12.86
C ILE A 41 3.79 -9.61 -13.04
N ASP A 42 4.07 -8.38 -12.61
CA ASP A 42 3.17 -7.21 -12.77
C ASP A 42 3.89 -6.02 -13.41
N HIS A 43 4.76 -6.27 -14.37
CA HIS A 43 5.65 -5.24 -14.90
C HIS A 43 4.88 -4.05 -15.49
N ARG A 44 4.79 -2.99 -14.71
CA ARG A 44 4.51 -1.63 -15.19
C ARG A 44 5.80 -0.92 -15.57
N GLY A 45 6.88 -1.66 -15.82
CA GLY A 45 8.23 -1.19 -16.16
C GLY A 45 9.10 -2.31 -16.74
N THR A 46 10.27 -1.98 -17.27
CA THR A 46 11.22 -2.92 -17.90
C THR A 46 12.48 -3.10 -17.04
N PRO A 47 13.38 -4.05 -17.33
CA PRO A 47 14.68 -4.11 -16.65
C PRO A 47 15.49 -2.81 -16.74
N GLU A 48 15.40 -2.09 -17.86
CA GLU A 48 16.11 -0.83 -18.11
C GLU A 48 15.39 0.37 -17.48
N ASN A 49 14.06 0.33 -17.40
CA ASN A 49 13.25 1.34 -16.74
C ASN A 49 12.26 0.68 -15.77
N PRO A 50 12.72 0.23 -14.60
CA PRO A 50 11.89 -0.53 -13.67
C PRO A 50 10.76 0.34 -13.12
N ALA A 51 9.60 -0.28 -12.93
CA ALA A 51 8.53 0.33 -12.15
C ALA A 51 8.96 0.52 -10.70
N ARG A 52 8.24 1.36 -9.98
CA ARG A 52 8.33 1.52 -8.54
C ARG A 52 6.92 1.34 -7.93
N THR A 53 6.81 0.42 -6.97
CA THR A 53 5.54 -0.03 -6.36
C THR A 53 5.68 -0.09 -4.83
N CYS A 54 4.55 -0.15 -4.12
CA CYS A 54 4.60 -0.10 -2.66
C CYS A 54 4.90 -1.46 -2.01
N THR A 55 5.58 -1.41 -0.86
CA THR A 55 5.75 -2.50 0.11
C THR A 55 5.48 -1.98 1.52
N LEU A 56 5.42 -2.88 2.49
CA LEU A 56 5.44 -2.54 3.91
C LEU A 56 6.87 -2.63 4.44
N GLU A 57 7.28 -1.62 5.19
CA GLU A 57 8.50 -1.61 5.98
C GLU A 57 8.14 -1.53 7.46
N ARG A 58 8.81 -2.35 8.28
CA ARG A 58 8.63 -2.33 9.72
C ARG A 58 9.14 -1.02 10.28
N ASN A 59 8.29 -0.32 11.02
CA ASN A 59 8.56 0.96 11.66
C ASN A 59 7.87 0.97 13.03
N GLU A 60 8.62 0.61 14.07
CA GLU A 60 8.10 0.49 15.43
C GLU A 60 7.52 1.83 15.92
N GLY A 61 6.28 1.82 16.39
CA GLY A 61 5.59 3.04 16.84
C GLY A 61 4.90 3.81 15.71
N ALA A 62 4.94 3.33 14.47
CA ALA A 62 4.05 3.82 13.42
C ALA A 62 2.60 3.47 13.77
N VAL A 63 1.81 4.48 14.14
CA VAL A 63 0.36 4.39 14.36
C VAL A 63 -0.31 5.49 13.54
N CYS A 64 -1.40 5.18 12.85
CA CYS A 64 -2.25 6.20 12.25
C CYS A 64 -2.90 7.06 13.36
N GLU A 65 -3.02 8.37 13.17
CA GLU A 65 -3.53 9.31 14.19
C GLU A 65 -4.94 8.93 14.68
N GLY A 66 -5.02 8.53 15.97
CA GLY A 66 -6.28 8.45 16.72
C GLY A 66 -6.61 7.11 17.39
N ASP A 67 -5.68 6.16 17.50
CA ASP A 67 -6.05 4.79 17.91
C ASP A 67 -5.55 4.29 19.26
N THR A 68 -6.48 3.60 19.93
CA THR A 68 -6.31 2.82 21.15
C THR A 68 -5.23 1.73 20.99
N THR A 69 -4.58 1.38 22.09
CA THR A 69 -3.43 0.44 22.12
C THR A 69 -3.74 -0.96 21.61
N GLN A 70 -5.00 -1.40 21.52
CA GLN A 70 -5.37 -2.75 21.07
C GLN A 70 -5.91 -2.80 19.63
N PRO A 71 -5.40 -3.70 18.77
CA PRO A 71 -5.93 -3.92 17.42
C PRO A 71 -7.27 -4.66 17.44
N ALA A 72 -8.18 -4.32 16.53
CA ALA A 72 -9.47 -5.02 16.38
C ALA A 72 -9.34 -6.45 15.79
N ILE A 73 -8.29 -6.69 14.99
CA ILE A 73 -7.98 -7.97 14.35
C ILE A 73 -6.47 -8.23 14.49
N THR A 74 -6.08 -9.44 14.89
CA THR A 74 -4.68 -9.89 14.96
C THR A 74 -4.46 -11.10 14.05
N GLY A 75 -3.22 -11.35 13.64
CA GLY A 75 -2.87 -12.52 12.81
C GLY A 75 -3.33 -12.41 11.35
N VAL A 76 -3.33 -11.19 10.79
CA VAL A 76 -3.62 -10.95 9.37
C VAL A 76 -2.42 -11.35 8.50
N MET A 77 -2.68 -11.85 7.30
CA MET A 77 -1.65 -12.11 6.29
C MET A 77 -1.43 -10.84 5.46
N ALA A 78 -0.19 -10.41 5.31
CA ALA A 78 0.20 -9.37 4.36
C ALA A 78 1.18 -9.97 3.35
N PHE A 79 0.88 -9.84 2.06
CA PHE A 79 1.77 -10.31 1.00
C PHE A 79 2.82 -9.23 0.73
N THR A 80 4.03 -9.39 1.25
CA THR A 80 5.16 -8.50 0.99
C THR A 80 6.21 -9.20 0.13
N SER A 81 7.09 -8.44 -0.51
CA SER A 81 8.33 -9.02 -1.02
C SER A 81 9.17 -9.53 0.16
N THR A 82 10.20 -10.35 -0.14
CA THR A 82 11.13 -10.82 0.90
C THR A 82 11.62 -9.65 1.77
N PRO A 83 11.61 -9.81 3.10
CA PRO A 83 12.03 -8.75 4.02
C PRO A 83 13.54 -8.48 3.95
N ASP A 84 14.32 -9.44 3.42
CA ASP A 84 15.75 -9.30 3.23
C ASP A 84 16.04 -8.39 2.03
N LYS A 85 16.44 -7.16 2.35
CA LYS A 85 16.76 -6.11 1.38
C LYS A 85 18.01 -6.40 0.56
N GLU A 86 18.92 -7.25 1.04
CA GLU A 86 20.17 -7.56 0.36
C GLU A 86 19.97 -8.64 -0.71
N THR A 87 19.17 -9.66 -0.40
CA THR A 87 18.88 -10.75 -1.36
C THR A 87 17.72 -10.42 -2.30
N ASN A 88 16.89 -9.44 -1.94
CA ASN A 88 15.81 -8.99 -2.80
C ASN A 88 16.32 -8.21 -4.02
N LYS A 89 16.50 -8.90 -5.14
CA LYS A 89 16.85 -8.27 -6.43
C LYS A 89 15.84 -7.22 -6.92
N TYR A 90 14.62 -7.21 -6.35
CA TYR A 90 13.57 -6.25 -6.66
C TYR A 90 13.55 -5.05 -5.69
N TYR A 91 14.38 -5.03 -4.66
CA TYR A 91 14.47 -3.89 -3.76
C TYR A 91 15.32 -2.78 -4.41
N LEU A 92 14.66 -1.67 -4.73
CA LEU A 92 15.31 -0.48 -5.29
C LEU A 92 15.86 0.44 -4.18
N GLY A 93 15.33 0.30 -2.96
CA GLY A 93 15.67 1.16 -1.84
C GLY A 93 15.02 2.54 -1.89
N PRO A 94 15.24 3.35 -0.84
CA PRO A 94 14.69 4.70 -0.75
C PRO A 94 15.30 5.59 -1.82
N ALA A 95 14.49 6.50 -2.37
CA ALA A 95 14.94 7.51 -3.32
C ALA A 95 14.24 8.86 -3.04
N PRO A 96 14.81 9.99 -3.47
CA PRO A 96 14.13 11.28 -3.41
C PRO A 96 12.75 11.23 -4.07
N LEU A 97 11.77 11.95 -3.50
CA LEU A 97 10.39 11.96 -4.00
C LEU A 97 10.31 12.28 -5.50
N GLU A 98 11.09 13.27 -5.95
CA GLU A 98 11.13 13.66 -7.36
C GLU A 98 11.70 12.57 -8.28
N ASP A 99 12.71 11.82 -7.82
CA ASP A 99 13.29 10.70 -8.58
C ASP A 99 12.28 9.56 -8.69
N MET A 100 11.63 9.21 -7.57
CA MET A 100 10.53 8.24 -7.58
C MET A 100 9.43 8.67 -8.54
N ALA A 101 9.02 9.93 -8.51
CA ALA A 101 7.97 10.45 -9.38
C ALA A 101 8.36 10.41 -10.86
N ARG A 102 9.60 10.80 -11.21
CA ARG A 102 10.12 10.70 -12.59
C ARG A 102 10.13 9.26 -13.09
N GLN A 103 10.59 8.33 -12.27
CA GLN A 103 10.59 6.90 -12.57
C GLN A 103 9.16 6.39 -12.80
N ILE A 104 8.24 6.67 -11.88
CA ILE A 104 6.84 6.22 -11.97
C ILE A 104 6.10 6.84 -13.16
N ALA A 105 6.37 8.11 -13.47
CA ALA A 105 5.74 8.81 -14.57
C ALA A 105 6.11 8.22 -15.94
N THR A 106 7.32 7.66 -16.07
CA THR A 106 7.91 7.22 -17.34
C THR A 106 7.96 5.69 -17.50
N ALA A 107 7.93 4.94 -16.40
CA ALA A 107 7.92 3.48 -16.44
C ALA A 107 6.62 2.93 -17.04
N CYS A 108 6.77 2.02 -18.00
CA CYS A 108 5.68 1.28 -18.63
C CYS A 108 6.15 -0.15 -18.92
N GLY A 109 5.24 -1.11 -18.78
CA GLY A 109 5.49 -2.51 -19.12
C GLY A 109 4.21 -3.21 -19.56
N PRO A 110 4.23 -4.55 -19.67
CA PRO A 110 3.09 -5.36 -20.12
C PRO A 110 1.76 -5.06 -19.41
N CYS A 111 1.80 -4.64 -18.14
CA CYS A 111 0.60 -4.34 -17.33
C CYS A 111 0.17 -2.85 -17.39
N GLY A 112 0.75 -2.06 -18.29
CA GLY A 112 0.46 -0.63 -18.47
C GLY A 112 1.45 0.29 -17.77
N ASN A 113 1.10 1.58 -17.62
CA ASN A 113 1.99 2.58 -17.05
C ASN A 113 2.06 2.46 -15.53
N ASN A 114 3.22 2.75 -14.95
CA ASN A 114 3.39 2.73 -13.50
C ASN A 114 2.62 3.85 -12.80
N ARG A 115 2.50 5.04 -13.41
CA ARG A 115 1.66 6.14 -12.89
C ARG A 115 0.21 5.72 -12.59
N ASP A 116 -0.36 4.83 -13.41
CA ASP A 116 -1.75 4.41 -13.24
C ASP A 116 -1.91 3.64 -11.92
N TYR A 117 -0.89 2.88 -11.50
CA TYR A 117 -0.88 2.21 -10.20
C TYR A 117 -0.95 3.20 -9.04
N VAL A 118 -0.19 4.29 -9.09
CA VAL A 118 -0.20 5.32 -8.03
C VAL A 118 -1.54 6.06 -8.00
N PHE A 119 -2.11 6.42 -9.15
CA PHE A 119 -3.41 7.10 -9.20
C PHE A 119 -4.58 6.19 -8.79
N MET A 120 -4.55 4.91 -9.18
CA MET A 120 -5.53 3.94 -8.69
C MET A 120 -5.41 3.75 -7.19
N LEU A 121 -4.18 3.71 -6.66
CA LEU A 121 -3.97 3.59 -5.22
C LEU A 121 -4.49 4.82 -4.47
N GLU A 122 -4.10 6.02 -4.88
CA GLU A 122 -4.59 7.29 -4.31
C GLU A 122 -6.12 7.35 -4.31
N LYS A 123 -6.75 7.03 -5.45
CA LYS A 123 -8.21 6.95 -5.54
C LYS A 123 -8.81 5.91 -4.60
N ALA A 124 -8.24 4.71 -4.54
CA ALA A 124 -8.76 3.63 -3.71
C ALA A 124 -8.64 3.94 -2.21
N MET A 125 -7.56 4.60 -1.80
CA MET A 125 -7.37 5.08 -0.42
C MET A 125 -8.38 6.20 -0.09
N HIS A 126 -8.58 7.14 -1.01
CA HIS A 126 -9.60 8.18 -0.87
C HIS A 126 -11.02 7.59 -0.78
N ASP A 127 -11.37 6.62 -1.62
CA ASP A 127 -12.70 5.99 -1.66
C ASP A 127 -13.03 5.25 -0.35
N ILE A 128 -12.03 4.75 0.39
CA ILE A 128 -12.22 4.15 1.71
C ILE A 128 -12.11 5.17 2.86
N GLY A 129 -11.98 6.45 2.56
CA GLY A 129 -11.87 7.53 3.54
C GLY A 129 -10.53 7.57 4.28
N HIS A 130 -9.46 7.06 3.67
CA HIS A 130 -8.11 7.06 4.24
C HIS A 130 -7.18 7.98 3.43
N GLU A 131 -6.62 8.98 4.11
CA GLU A 131 -5.61 9.87 3.56
C GLU A 131 -4.23 9.32 3.92
N ASP A 132 -3.41 9.03 2.91
CA ASP A 132 -2.02 8.58 3.06
C ASP A 132 -1.11 9.66 2.44
N ASP A 133 -0.46 10.45 3.29
CA ASP A 133 0.34 11.60 2.87
C ASP A 133 1.40 11.22 1.83
N MET A 134 2.07 10.08 2.00
CA MET A 134 3.10 9.62 1.06
C MET A 134 2.50 9.30 -0.31
N VAL A 135 1.33 8.66 -0.35
CA VAL A 135 0.63 8.36 -1.61
C VAL A 135 0.18 9.64 -2.31
N ILE A 136 -0.38 10.60 -1.55
CA ILE A 136 -0.87 11.88 -2.09
C ILE A 136 0.30 12.72 -2.63
N GLU A 137 1.37 12.86 -1.85
CA GLU A 137 2.58 13.60 -2.25
C GLU A 137 3.20 13.00 -3.51
N LEU A 138 3.37 11.67 -3.54
CA LEU A 138 3.93 10.99 -4.70
C LEU A 138 3.04 11.13 -5.94
N ALA A 139 1.73 11.00 -5.79
CA ALA A 139 0.79 11.19 -6.89
C ALA A 139 0.84 12.63 -7.45
N ASN A 140 0.90 13.63 -6.58
CA ASN A 140 1.06 15.03 -6.98
C ASN A 140 2.37 15.28 -7.72
N GLU A 141 3.49 14.74 -7.24
CA GLU A 141 4.78 14.91 -7.89
C GLU A 141 4.80 14.20 -9.27
N VAL A 142 4.16 13.04 -9.40
CA VAL A 142 3.96 12.37 -10.70
C VAL A 142 3.15 13.24 -11.66
N ARG A 143 2.05 13.86 -11.20
CA ARG A 143 1.25 14.79 -12.03
C ARG A 143 2.07 15.99 -12.49
N LYS A 144 2.91 16.55 -11.61
CA LYS A 144 3.83 17.65 -11.93
C LYS A 144 4.83 17.24 -13.01
N VAL A 145 5.44 16.06 -12.92
CA VAL A 145 6.33 15.52 -13.97
C VAL A 145 5.61 15.39 -15.32
N LEU A 146 4.33 15.01 -15.31
CA LEU A 146 3.51 14.86 -16.52
C LEU A 146 2.96 16.19 -17.08
N GLY A 147 3.21 17.32 -16.42
CA GLY A 147 2.64 18.62 -16.81
C GLY A 147 1.13 18.75 -16.56
N ILE A 148 0.57 17.94 -15.66
CA ILE A 148 -0.85 17.95 -15.29
C ILE A 148 -1.02 18.86 -14.06
N PHE A 149 -1.70 20.00 -14.22
CA PHE A 149 -1.86 21.01 -13.16
C PHE A 149 -3.02 20.76 -12.17
N VAL A 150 -3.48 19.51 -12.05
CA VAL A 150 -4.49 19.13 -11.04
C VAL A 150 -3.75 18.59 -9.82
N MET A 151 -3.55 19.42 -8.80
CA MET A 151 -2.93 19.00 -7.53
C MET A 151 -4.01 18.75 -6.47
N ILE A 152 -3.87 17.67 -5.70
CA ILE A 152 -4.71 17.40 -4.53
C ILE A 152 -4.04 18.06 -3.31
N PRO A 153 -4.67 19.04 -2.64
CA PRO A 153 -4.08 19.67 -1.46
C PRO A 153 -3.88 18.68 -0.32
N LEU A 154 -2.70 18.70 0.31
CA LEU A 154 -2.47 18.04 1.60
C LEU A 154 -3.35 18.69 2.67
N GLY A 155 -3.99 17.90 3.53
CA GLY A 155 -4.60 18.42 4.76
C GLY A 155 -5.97 19.09 4.64
N LYS A 156 -6.72 18.94 3.53
CA LYS A 156 -8.19 19.03 3.65
C LYS A 156 -8.68 17.73 4.26
N LYS A 157 -8.39 17.51 5.56
CA LYS A 157 -8.97 16.40 6.35
C LYS A 157 -10.46 16.44 6.04
N LEU A 158 -10.93 15.54 5.18
CA LEU A 158 -12.36 15.39 4.95
C LEU A 158 -12.92 15.18 6.35
N VAL A 159 -13.96 15.93 6.72
CA VAL A 159 -14.70 15.68 7.95
C VAL A 159 -14.97 14.19 7.94
N ARG A 160 -14.26 13.47 8.82
CA ARG A 160 -14.24 12.00 8.84
C ARG A 160 -15.71 11.60 8.75
N PRO A 161 -16.15 10.74 7.81
CA PRO A 161 -17.39 10.04 8.04
C PRO A 161 -17.22 9.46 9.44
N SER A 162 -18.07 9.90 10.37
CA SER A 162 -18.09 9.44 11.75
C SER A 162 -17.77 7.96 11.72
N TYR A 163 -16.65 7.55 12.37
CA TYR A 163 -16.15 6.17 12.40
C TYR A 163 -17.28 5.24 12.01
N MET A 164 -17.27 4.65 10.80
CA MET A 164 -18.29 3.67 10.49
C MET A 164 -18.20 2.69 11.64
N PRO A 165 -19.25 2.58 12.49
CA PRO A 165 -19.15 1.76 13.66
C PRO A 165 -18.72 0.39 13.15
N LEU A 166 -17.64 -0.15 13.72
CA LEU A 166 -17.30 -1.56 13.56
C LEU A 166 -18.64 -2.29 13.54
N LYS A 167 -18.95 -3.00 12.44
CA LYS A 167 -20.19 -3.77 12.39
C LYS A 167 -20.27 -4.49 13.73
N PRO A 168 -21.38 -4.39 14.48
CA PRO A 168 -21.43 -4.79 15.90
C PRO A 168 -21.06 -6.27 16.15
N ASN A 169 -20.85 -7.05 15.08
CA ASN A 169 -20.46 -8.45 15.08
C ASN A 169 -19.00 -8.73 14.71
N ILE A 170 -18.10 -7.75 14.56
CA ILE A 170 -16.66 -8.06 14.59
C ILE A 170 -16.31 -8.34 16.05
N GLN A 171 -16.63 -9.56 16.50
CA GLN A 171 -16.03 -10.09 17.71
C GLN A 171 -14.52 -9.97 17.55
N LEU A 172 -13.84 -9.50 18.60
CA LEU A 172 -12.39 -9.56 18.71
C LEU A 172 -11.97 -11.02 18.47
N ARG A 173 -11.60 -11.34 17.24
CA ARG A 173 -11.16 -12.68 16.86
C ARG A 173 -9.64 -12.65 16.92
N GLN A 174 -9.12 -13.12 18.04
CA GLN A 174 -7.73 -13.49 18.11
C GLN A 174 -7.54 -14.71 17.21
N LEU A 175 -7.15 -14.49 15.97
CA LEU A 175 -6.64 -15.57 15.13
C LEU A 175 -5.35 -16.06 15.79
N HIS A 176 -5.22 -17.37 15.95
CA HIS A 176 -3.97 -17.95 16.42
C HIS A 176 -2.84 -17.45 15.53
N SER A 177 -1.75 -17.00 16.17
CA SER A 177 -0.55 -16.59 15.45
C SER A 177 -0.15 -17.73 14.53
N LEU A 178 -0.08 -17.47 13.22
CA LEU A 178 0.78 -18.27 12.38
C LEU A 178 2.20 -18.08 12.93
N GLN A 179 2.92 -19.18 13.16
CA GLN A 179 4.31 -19.11 13.57
C GLN A 179 5.08 -18.49 12.42
N GLU A 180 5.53 -17.25 12.65
CA GLU A 180 6.37 -16.44 11.76
C GLU A 180 5.72 -16.08 10.41
N ALA A 181 6.13 -14.94 9.86
CA ALA A 181 5.80 -14.60 8.48
C ALA A 181 6.50 -15.65 7.59
N VAL A 182 5.74 -16.61 7.07
CA VAL A 182 6.28 -17.56 6.09
C VAL A 182 6.51 -16.76 4.81
N ALA A 183 7.78 -16.44 4.54
CA ALA A 183 8.19 -15.98 3.22
C ALA A 183 7.86 -17.12 2.24
N MET A 184 6.85 -16.89 1.41
CA MET A 184 6.52 -17.78 0.31
C MET A 184 7.24 -17.22 -0.91
N ASP A 185 8.31 -17.89 -1.33
CA ASP A 185 8.99 -17.55 -2.57
C ASP A 185 8.00 -17.71 -3.74
N SER A 186 7.94 -16.70 -4.61
CA SER A 186 7.18 -16.74 -5.87
C SER A 186 7.98 -17.43 -6.97
#